data_AF-A0A015K1I8-F1
#
_entry.id   AF-A0A015K1I8-F1
#
_cell.length_a   1.000
_cell.length_b   1.000
_cell.length_c   1.000
_cell.angle_alpha   90.00
_cell.angle_beta   90.00
_cell.angle_gamma   90.00
#
_symmetry.space_group_name_H-M   'P 1'
#
loop_
_entity.id
_entity.type
_entity.pdbx_description
1 polymer ?
#
loop_
_entity_poly.entity_id
_entity_poly.type
_entity_poly.pdbx_seq_one_letter_code
_entity_poly.pdbx_strand_id
1 'polypeptide(L)'
;MQQIYRRSLAGVNSVKIAYASKEILIEKIEHQKKLIKTQYVTLANIRDCLQKKIENEGGEISDNMSKITHTVIENVINKNIDISSLHPIFQELIRIQSEKPNGTRYHPMFLRWAISVYSKSGKAAYNVMKTIMRLPSISTLKNYINEGEQFSGWQDKTAFQILESLTTNNIWGYGRAGFFSHDSFKIQKGIYLF
;
A
#
# COMPACT_ATOMS: atom_id res chain seq x y z
N MET A 1 54.92 9.86 -14.73
CA MET A 1 55.23 9.51 -16.14
C MET A 1 55.45 8.01 -16.41
N GLN A 2 55.52 7.11 -15.43
CA GLN A 2 55.82 5.68 -15.67
C GLN A 2 54.61 4.73 -15.74
N GLN A 3 53.40 5.17 -15.35
CA GLN A 3 52.20 4.31 -15.38
C GLN A 3 51.47 4.32 -16.74
N ILE A 4 51.68 5.34 -17.58
CA ILE A 4 51.02 5.48 -18.89
C ILE A 4 51.69 4.55 -19.91
N TYR A 5 53.01 4.36 -19.84
CA TYR A 5 53.77 3.52 -20.78
C TYR A 5 53.49 2.02 -20.63
N ARG A 6 53.02 1.56 -19.47
CA ARG A 6 52.71 0.13 -19.26
C ARG A 6 51.35 -0.31 -19.83
N ARG A 7 50.46 0.62 -20.19
CA ARG A 7 49.17 0.28 -20.83
C ARG A 7 49.29 0.01 -22.33
N SER A 8 50.33 0.52 -23.00
CA SER A 8 50.55 0.26 -24.44
C SER A 8 51.24 -1.07 -24.74
N LEU A 9 51.88 -1.70 -23.74
CA LEU A 9 52.64 -2.95 -23.90
C LEU A 9 51.82 -4.22 -23.62
N ALA A 10 50.75 -4.12 -22.83
CA ALA A 10 49.81 -5.22 -22.63
C ALA A 10 48.72 -5.11 -23.70
N GLY A 11 48.94 -5.75 -24.85
CA GLY A 11 48.03 -5.79 -25.99
C GLY A 11 46.67 -6.37 -25.66
N VAL A 12 45.81 -5.58 -25.01
CA VAL A 12 44.36 -5.76 -25.10
C VAL A 12 43.97 -5.11 -26.41
N ASN A 13 43.97 -5.91 -27.48
CA ASN A 13 43.31 -5.55 -28.72
C ASN A 13 41.93 -5.00 -28.37
N SER A 14 41.75 -3.69 -28.52
CA SER A 14 40.41 -3.11 -28.52
C SER A 14 39.68 -3.83 -29.63
N VAL A 15 38.74 -4.70 -29.28
CA VAL A 15 37.88 -5.35 -30.26
C VAL A 15 37.27 -4.23 -31.07
N LYS A 16 37.70 -4.10 -32.33
CA LYS A 16 37.11 -3.15 -33.28
C LYS A 16 35.63 -3.53 -33.36
N ILE A 17 34.78 -2.75 -32.73
CA ILE A 17 33.34 -2.84 -32.93
C ILE A 17 33.15 -2.59 -34.42
N ALA A 18 32.66 -3.61 -35.14
CA ALA A 18 32.36 -3.48 -36.55
C ALA A 18 31.35 -2.35 -36.71
N TYR A 19 31.78 -1.23 -37.29
CA TYR A 19 30.91 -0.11 -37.61
C TYR A 19 29.93 -0.58 -38.67
N ALA A 20 28.70 -0.89 -38.26
CA ALA A 20 27.60 -1.10 -39.18
C ALA A 20 27.39 0.19 -39.98
N SER A 21 27.22 0.07 -41.30
CA SER A 21 26.97 1.25 -42.14
C SER A 21 25.69 1.96 -41.69
N LYS A 22 25.62 3.26 -41.98
CA LYS A 22 24.49 4.11 -41.62
C LYS A 22 23.17 3.55 -42.17
N GLU A 23 23.19 2.96 -43.37
CA GLU A 23 22.02 2.30 -43.96
C GLU A 23 21.53 1.11 -43.12
N ILE A 24 22.41 0.23 -42.65
CA ILE A 24 22.05 -0.95 -41.85
C ILE A 24 21.42 -0.54 -40.51
N LEU A 25 21.91 0.54 -39.90
CA LEU A 25 21.34 1.09 -38.67
C LEU A 25 19.94 1.67 -38.89
N ILE A 26 19.74 2.40 -39.99
CA ILE A 26 18.42 2.97 -40.33
C ILE A 26 17.41 1.85 -40.58
N GLU A 27 17.81 0.79 -41.29
CA GLU A 27 16.94 -0.34 -41.60
C GLU A 27 16.53 -1.11 -40.34
N LYS A 28 17.46 -1.33 -39.40
CA LYS A 28 17.15 -1.91 -38.08
C LYS A 28 16.19 -1.07 -37.25
N ILE A 29 16.37 0.26 -37.25
CA ILE A 29 15.48 1.18 -36.53
C ILE A 29 14.07 1.14 -37.11
N GLU A 30 13.92 1.15 -38.43
CA GLU A 30 12.60 1.06 -39.08
C GLU A 30 11.92 -0.30 -38.82
N HIS A 31 12.69 -1.39 -38.83
CA HIS A 31 12.17 -2.70 -38.46
C HIS A 31 11.68 -2.73 -37.00
N GLN A 32 12.46 -2.18 -36.07
CA GLN A 32 12.06 -2.08 -34.66
C GLN A 32 10.81 -1.21 -34.45
N LYS A 33 10.69 -0.08 -35.16
CA LYS A 33 9.48 0.76 -35.10
C LYS A 33 8.24 0.00 -35.53
N LYS A 34 8.32 -0.78 -36.62
CA LYS A 34 7.20 -1.63 -37.08
C LYS A 34 6.81 -2.66 -36.04
N LEU A 35 7.80 -3.30 -35.41
CA LEU A 35 7.60 -4.33 -34.40
C LEU A 35 6.99 -3.78 -33.10
N ILE A 36 7.41 -2.58 -32.68
CA ILE A 36 6.80 -1.87 -31.54
C ILE A 36 5.34 -1.52 -31.87
N LYS A 37 5.06 -1.07 -33.09
CA LYS A 37 3.71 -0.69 -33.52
C LYS A 37 2.76 -1.88 -33.53
N THR A 38 3.20 -3.05 -34.02
CA THR A 38 2.39 -4.28 -33.97
C THR A 38 2.17 -4.74 -32.54
N GLN A 39 3.20 -4.74 -31.68
CA GLN A 39 3.06 -5.08 -30.27
C GLN A 39 2.05 -4.18 -29.54
N TYR A 40 2.03 -2.88 -29.84
CA TYR A 40 1.08 -1.94 -29.24
C TYR A 40 -0.37 -2.27 -29.61
N VAL A 41 -0.62 -2.66 -30.86
CA VAL A 41 -1.94 -3.12 -31.32
C VAL A 41 -2.35 -4.40 -30.59
N THR A 42 -1.43 -5.36 -30.44
CA THR A 42 -1.72 -6.61 -29.71
C THR A 42 -2.05 -6.34 -28.24
N LEU A 43 -1.30 -5.45 -27.59
CA LEU A 43 -1.55 -5.05 -26.20
C LEU A 43 -2.91 -4.36 -26.03
N ALA A 44 -3.30 -3.49 -26.96
CA ALA A 44 -4.61 -2.85 -26.95
C ALA A 44 -5.74 -3.89 -27.06
N ASN A 45 -5.64 -4.85 -27.99
CA ASN A 45 -6.61 -5.91 -28.17
C ASN A 45 -6.74 -6.81 -26.93
N ILE A 46 -5.62 -7.15 -26.29
CA ILE A 46 -5.62 -7.95 -25.06
C ILE A 46 -6.30 -7.18 -23.92
N ARG A 47 -6.01 -5.88 -23.79
CA ARG A 47 -6.62 -5.02 -22.78
C ARG A 47 -8.15 -4.96 -22.94
N ASP A 48 -8.64 -4.75 -24.16
CA ASP A 48 -10.08 -4.69 -24.44
C ASP A 48 -10.77 -6.03 -24.17
N CYS A 49 -10.13 -7.15 -24.51
CA CYS A 49 -10.65 -8.49 -24.25
C CYS A 49 -10.78 -8.77 -22.74
N LEU A 50 -9.74 -8.44 -21.96
CA LEU A 50 -9.75 -8.58 -20.51
C LEU A 50 -10.80 -7.68 -19.87
N GLN A 51 -10.93 -6.43 -20.34
CA GLN A 51 -11.92 -5.51 -19.81
C GLN A 51 -13.35 -6.02 -20.04
N LYS A 52 -13.67 -6.50 -21.24
CA LYS A 52 -14.99 -7.13 -21.51
C LYS A 52 -15.26 -8.34 -20.64
N LYS A 53 -14.25 -9.18 -20.39
CA LYS A 53 -14.39 -10.36 -19.53
C LYS A 53 -14.67 -9.96 -18.07
N ILE A 54 -13.96 -8.95 -17.57
CA ILE A 54 -14.18 -8.38 -16.23
C ILE A 54 -15.57 -7.76 -16.13
N GLU A 55 -16.03 -7.03 -17.14
CA GLU A 55 -17.37 -6.40 -17.14
C GLU A 55 -18.49 -7.45 -17.15
N ASN A 56 -18.35 -8.51 -17.95
CA ASN A 56 -19.33 -9.60 -18.01
C ASN A 56 -19.40 -10.41 -16.72
N GLU A 57 -18.26 -10.85 -16.18
CA GLU A 57 -18.21 -11.65 -14.93
C GLU A 57 -18.47 -10.79 -13.69
N GLY A 58 -17.99 -9.55 -13.68
CA GLY A 58 -18.16 -8.60 -12.59
C GLY A 58 -19.59 -8.06 -12.46
N GLY A 59 -20.31 -7.90 -13.57
CA GLY A 59 -21.69 -7.41 -13.56
C GLY A 59 -22.66 -8.35 -12.82
N GLU A 60 -22.59 -9.65 -13.11
CA GLU A 60 -23.46 -10.65 -12.49
C GLU A 60 -23.20 -10.80 -10.97
N ILE A 61 -21.93 -10.74 -10.55
CA ILE A 61 -21.54 -10.77 -9.13
C ILE A 61 -21.98 -9.48 -8.43
N SER A 62 -21.80 -8.32 -9.07
CA SER A 62 -22.16 -7.01 -8.51
C SER A 62 -23.65 -6.91 -8.22
N ASP A 63 -24.51 -7.34 -9.15
CA ASP A 63 -25.96 -7.24 -8.99
C ASP A 63 -26.50 -8.15 -7.89
N ASN A 64 -25.97 -9.38 -7.79
CA ASN A 64 -26.34 -10.31 -6.73
C ASN A 64 -25.81 -9.85 -5.35
N MET A 65 -24.58 -9.36 -5.30
CA MET A 65 -24.00 -8.81 -4.07
C MET A 65 -24.75 -7.57 -3.62
N SER A 66 -25.15 -6.69 -4.55
CA SER A 66 -25.96 -5.50 -4.27
C SER A 66 -27.30 -5.87 -3.64
N LYS A 67 -28.03 -6.84 -4.22
CA LYS A 67 -29.29 -7.35 -3.65
C LYS A 67 -29.11 -7.91 -2.25
N ILE A 68 -28.12 -8.78 -2.03
CA ILE A 68 -27.83 -9.34 -0.70
C ILE A 68 -27.50 -8.22 0.30
N THR A 69 -26.66 -7.27 -0.11
CA THR A 69 -26.25 -6.14 0.72
C THR A 69 -27.44 -5.28 1.12
N HIS A 70 -28.34 -4.98 0.18
CA HIS A 70 -29.57 -4.24 0.46
C HIS A 70 -30.48 -4.98 1.46
N THR A 71 -30.72 -6.28 1.27
CA THR A 71 -31.53 -7.09 2.18
C THR A 71 -30.93 -7.16 3.60
N VAL A 72 -29.61 -7.33 3.70
CA VAL A 72 -28.92 -7.36 5.00
C VAL A 72 -28.96 -5.99 5.68
N ILE A 73 -28.73 -4.91 4.94
CA ILE A 73 -28.81 -3.54 5.47
C ILE A 73 -30.23 -3.25 5.97
N GLU A 74 -31.27 -3.62 5.23
CA GLU A 74 -32.66 -3.43 5.62
C GLU A 74 -32.99 -4.20 6.91
N ASN A 75 -32.57 -5.47 7.02
CA ASN A 75 -32.74 -6.28 8.22
C ASN A 75 -32.01 -5.72 9.45
N VAL A 76 -30.83 -5.15 9.24
CA VAL A 76 -30.03 -4.46 10.28
C VAL A 76 -30.72 -3.17 10.74
N ILE A 77 -31.17 -2.32 9.81
CA ILE A 77 -31.84 -1.05 10.11
C ILE A 77 -33.14 -1.29 10.87
N ASN A 78 -33.90 -2.32 10.47
CA ASN A 78 -35.15 -2.72 11.13
C ASN A 78 -34.94 -3.39 12.50
N LYS A 79 -33.69 -3.47 13.01
CA LYS A 79 -33.29 -4.09 14.29
C LYS A 79 -33.68 -5.56 14.43
N ASN A 80 -33.95 -6.26 13.32
CA ASN A 80 -34.20 -7.70 13.32
C ASN A 80 -32.92 -8.51 13.63
N ILE A 81 -31.75 -7.88 13.54
CA ILE A 81 -30.45 -8.47 13.86
C ILE A 81 -29.82 -7.65 14.99
N ASP A 82 -29.54 -8.31 16.11
CA ASP A 82 -28.83 -7.69 17.24
C ASP A 82 -27.32 -7.65 16.98
N ILE A 83 -26.81 -6.44 16.72
CA ILE A 83 -25.39 -6.17 16.44
C ILE A 83 -24.61 -5.89 17.73
N SER A 84 -25.29 -5.77 18.88
CA SER A 84 -24.63 -5.45 20.16
C SER A 84 -23.60 -6.49 20.60
N SER A 85 -23.77 -7.73 20.16
CA SER A 85 -22.85 -8.85 20.42
C SER A 85 -21.59 -8.85 19.52
N LEU A 86 -21.57 -8.07 18.44
CA LEU A 86 -20.44 -8.03 17.51
C LEU A 86 -19.27 -7.21 18.07
N HIS A 87 -18.06 -7.52 17.58
CA HIS A 87 -16.88 -6.74 17.93
C HIS A 87 -17.04 -5.26 17.52
N PRO A 88 -16.55 -4.28 18.31
CA PRO A 88 -16.75 -2.86 18.05
C PRO A 88 -16.30 -2.39 16.66
N ILE A 89 -15.28 -3.04 16.07
CA ILE A 89 -14.86 -2.77 14.68
C ILE A 89 -15.98 -3.09 13.69
N PHE A 90 -16.65 -4.23 13.83
CA PHE A 90 -17.74 -4.65 12.93
C PHE A 90 -19.00 -3.83 13.16
N GLN A 91 -19.32 -3.50 14.41
CA GLN A 91 -20.41 -2.57 14.74
C GLN A 91 -20.22 -1.23 14.02
N GLU A 92 -19.02 -0.67 14.12
CA GLU A 92 -18.69 0.60 13.49
C GLU A 92 -18.73 0.51 11.96
N LEU A 93 -18.19 -0.57 11.37
CA LEU A 93 -18.26 -0.82 9.93
C LEU A 93 -19.70 -0.83 9.43
N ILE A 94 -20.56 -1.62 10.08
CA ILE A 94 -21.98 -1.72 9.72
C ILE A 94 -22.64 -0.35 9.85
N ARG A 95 -22.40 0.38 10.96
CA ARG A 95 -22.93 1.73 11.17
C ARG A 95 -22.55 2.68 10.03
N ILE A 96 -21.27 2.72 9.65
CA ILE A 96 -20.77 3.62 8.59
C ILE A 96 -21.31 3.23 7.21
N GLN A 97 -21.49 1.93 6.94
CA GLN A 97 -22.09 1.49 5.67
C GLN A 97 -23.59 1.85 5.60
N SER A 98 -24.32 1.69 6.70
CA SER A 98 -25.78 1.87 6.75
C SER A 98 -26.22 3.34 6.87
N GLU A 99 -25.50 4.18 7.60
CA GLU A 99 -25.91 5.58 7.86
C GLU A 99 -25.31 6.57 6.84
N LYS A 100 -25.98 7.70 6.58
CA LYS A 100 -25.42 8.80 5.76
C LYS A 100 -24.43 9.62 6.61
N PRO A 101 -23.17 9.80 6.18
CA PRO A 101 -22.11 10.34 7.03
C PRO A 101 -22.09 11.87 7.00
N ASN A 102 -22.91 12.53 7.80
CA ASN A 102 -22.68 13.95 8.10
C ASN A 102 -21.83 14.05 9.37
N GLY A 103 -20.50 14.15 9.20
CA GLY A 103 -19.56 14.40 10.30
C GLY A 103 -19.36 13.23 11.26
N THR A 104 -19.30 11.99 10.75
CA THR A 104 -19.17 10.78 11.58
C THR A 104 -17.89 10.80 12.43
N ARG A 105 -18.04 10.83 13.76
CA ARG A 105 -16.96 10.51 14.70
C ARG A 105 -16.75 9.00 14.70
N TYR A 106 -15.54 8.58 14.37
CA TYR A 106 -15.16 7.17 14.36
C TYR A 106 -14.78 6.69 15.75
N HIS A 107 -15.17 5.47 16.11
CA HIS A 107 -14.72 4.82 17.33
C HIS A 107 -13.19 4.60 17.31
N PRO A 108 -12.47 4.84 18.43
CA PRO A 108 -11.00 4.75 18.46
C PRO A 108 -10.44 3.39 18.04
N MET A 109 -11.10 2.29 18.41
CA MET A 109 -10.70 0.93 18.02
C MET A 109 -10.80 0.71 16.51
N PHE A 110 -11.82 1.31 15.88
CA PHE A 110 -12.00 1.24 14.44
C PHE A 110 -10.93 2.06 13.70
N LEU A 111 -10.59 3.25 14.21
CA LEU A 111 -9.49 4.06 13.68
C LEU A 111 -8.15 3.35 13.78
N ARG A 112 -7.83 2.72 14.93
CA ARG A 112 -6.60 1.93 15.11
C ARG A 112 -6.52 0.80 14.08
N TRP A 113 -7.62 0.09 13.85
CA TRP A 113 -7.69 -0.94 12.82
C TRP A 113 -7.50 -0.35 11.41
N ALA A 114 -8.18 0.73 11.07
CA ALA A 114 -8.06 1.38 9.76
C ALA A 114 -6.63 1.91 9.49
N ILE A 115 -5.95 2.43 10.52
CA ILE A 115 -4.53 2.81 10.46
C ILE A 115 -3.67 1.57 10.19
N SER A 116 -3.90 0.46 10.88
CA SER A 116 -3.17 -0.80 10.64
C SER A 116 -3.32 -1.29 9.20
N VAL A 117 -4.55 -1.25 8.65
CA VAL A 117 -4.82 -1.59 7.24
C VAL A 117 -4.07 -0.64 6.31
N TYR A 118 -4.14 0.68 6.53
CA TYR A 118 -3.45 1.68 5.71
C TYR A 118 -1.93 1.50 5.74
N SER A 119 -1.33 1.31 6.92
CA SER A 119 0.12 1.16 7.08
C SER A 119 0.67 -0.09 6.41
N LYS A 120 -0.10 -1.20 6.40
CA LYS A 120 0.31 -2.46 5.75
C LYS A 120 0.08 -2.48 4.24
N SER A 121 -1.01 -1.85 3.78
CA SER A 121 -1.43 -1.91 2.37
C SER A 121 -0.90 -0.75 1.52
N GLY A 122 -0.56 0.38 2.15
CA GLY A 122 -0.16 1.60 1.47
C GLY A 122 -1.34 2.36 0.85
N LYS A 123 -1.04 3.56 0.35
CA LYS A 123 -2.06 4.51 -0.14
C LYS A 123 -2.91 3.98 -1.30
N ALA A 124 -2.29 3.29 -2.26
CA ALA A 124 -2.97 2.82 -3.46
C ALA A 124 -4.01 1.74 -3.13
N ALA A 125 -3.59 0.69 -2.41
CA ALA A 125 -4.49 -0.39 -2.02
C ALA A 125 -5.58 0.09 -1.06
N TYR A 126 -5.26 0.96 -0.11
CA TYR A 126 -6.27 1.55 0.78
C TYR A 126 -7.35 2.33 0.02
N ASN A 127 -6.96 3.08 -1.02
CA ASN A 127 -7.92 3.80 -1.87
C ASN A 127 -8.82 2.84 -2.66
N VAL A 128 -8.30 1.70 -3.13
CA VAL A 128 -9.13 0.66 -3.77
C VAL A 128 -10.10 0.06 -2.76
N MET A 129 -9.67 -0.21 -1.53
CA MET A 129 -10.59 -0.70 -0.49
C MET A 129 -11.72 0.29 -0.19
N LYS A 130 -11.42 1.59 -0.21
CA LYS A 130 -12.41 2.66 -0.05
C LYS A 130 -13.49 2.70 -1.12
N THR A 131 -13.26 2.16 -2.32
CA THR A 131 -14.30 2.08 -3.35
C THR A 131 -15.27 0.93 -3.08
N ILE A 132 -14.84 -0.07 -2.32
CA ILE A 132 -15.65 -1.26 -1.98
C ILE A 132 -16.40 -1.06 -0.66
N MET A 133 -15.76 -0.44 0.33
CA MET A 133 -16.35 -0.18 1.64
C MET A 133 -16.06 1.25 2.10
N ARG A 134 -17.00 1.87 2.81
CA ARG A 134 -16.75 3.18 3.43
C ARG A 134 -15.73 3.06 4.55
N LEU A 135 -14.63 3.80 4.43
CA LEU A 135 -13.56 3.90 5.42
C LEU A 135 -13.18 5.37 5.67
N PRO A 136 -12.47 5.67 6.77
CA PRO A 136 -11.98 7.01 7.05
C PRO A 136 -11.16 7.61 5.92
N SER A 137 -11.14 8.93 5.84
CA SER A 137 -10.32 9.63 4.86
C SER A 137 -8.83 9.49 5.19
N ILE A 138 -7.97 9.57 4.17
CA ILE A 138 -6.50 9.52 4.40
C ILE A 138 -6.05 10.70 5.28
N SER A 139 -6.66 11.88 5.12
CA SER A 139 -6.36 13.02 6.01
C SER A 139 -6.77 12.72 7.45
N THR A 140 -7.94 12.12 7.68
CA THR A 140 -8.37 11.65 9.00
C THR A 140 -7.32 10.70 9.58
N LEU A 141 -6.90 9.67 8.84
CA LEU A 141 -5.89 8.73 9.32
C LEU A 141 -4.56 9.42 9.65
N LYS A 142 -4.09 10.33 8.79
CA LYS A 142 -2.85 11.07 9.02
C LYS A 142 -2.92 11.94 10.28
N ASN A 143 -4.06 12.58 10.54
CA ASN A 143 -4.23 13.36 11.76
C ASN A 143 -4.06 12.47 13.00
N TYR A 144 -4.71 11.31 13.04
CA TYR A 144 -4.57 10.36 14.16
C TYR A 144 -3.19 9.70 14.25
N ILE A 145 -2.50 9.47 13.12
CA ILE A 145 -1.11 8.97 13.14
C ILE A 145 -0.17 10.03 13.72
N ASN A 146 -0.38 11.29 13.36
CA ASN A 146 0.46 12.41 13.75
C ASN A 146 0.14 12.98 15.14
N GLU A 147 -0.96 12.55 15.78
CA GLU A 147 -1.24 12.88 17.18
C GLU A 147 -0.13 12.36 18.12
N GLY A 148 0.58 11.31 17.72
CA GLY A 148 1.79 10.84 18.41
C GLY A 148 3.02 11.62 17.97
N GLU A 149 3.33 12.73 18.64
CA GLU A 149 4.62 13.40 18.45
C GLU A 149 5.77 12.46 18.84
N GLN A 150 6.70 12.26 17.91
CA GLN A 150 7.98 11.59 18.15
C GLN A 150 9.05 12.66 18.31
N PHE A 151 9.92 12.48 19.29
CA PHE A 151 11.01 13.41 19.56
C PHE A 151 12.36 12.73 19.33
N SER A 152 13.45 13.48 19.17
CA SER A 152 14.78 12.88 19.17
C SER A 152 15.12 12.32 20.55
N GLY A 153 15.81 11.18 20.61
CA GLY A 153 16.25 10.57 21.86
C GLY A 153 15.23 9.58 22.43
N TRP A 154 15.12 9.55 23.76
CA TRP A 154 14.36 8.54 24.48
C TRP A 154 12.83 8.75 24.38
N GLN A 155 12.09 7.70 24.02
CA GLN A 155 10.63 7.75 23.83
C GLN A 155 9.89 7.26 25.09
N ASP A 156 9.78 8.10 26.11
CA ASP A 156 9.11 7.73 27.37
C ASP A 156 7.68 7.25 27.17
N LYS A 157 6.90 7.94 26.33
CA LYS A 157 5.51 7.57 26.03
C LYS A 157 5.40 6.14 25.52
N THR A 158 6.32 5.71 24.65
CA THR A 158 6.34 4.35 24.12
C THR A 158 6.72 3.33 25.20
N ALA A 159 7.72 3.64 26.03
CA ALA A 159 8.11 2.77 27.14
C ALA A 159 6.95 2.57 28.14
N PHE A 160 6.24 3.65 28.51
CA PHE A 160 5.06 3.56 29.38
C PHE A 160 3.93 2.75 28.75
N GLN A 161 3.63 2.95 27.47
CA GLN A 161 2.61 2.16 26.76
C GLN A 161 2.95 0.67 26.72
N ILE A 162 4.22 0.31 26.52
CA ILE A 162 4.67 -1.09 26.58
C ILE A 162 4.43 -1.64 27.99
N LEU A 163 4.82 -0.92 29.04
CA LEU A 163 4.63 -1.35 30.43
C LEU A 163 3.15 -1.53 30.80
N GLU A 164 2.29 -0.60 30.36
CA GLU A 164 0.83 -0.67 30.54
C GLU A 164 0.25 -1.90 29.80
N SER A 165 0.74 -2.19 28.60
CA SER A 165 0.32 -3.36 27.83
C SER A 165 0.71 -4.68 28.51
N LEU A 166 1.92 -4.76 29.09
CA LEU A 166 2.37 -5.94 29.84
C LEU A 166 1.51 -6.15 31.08
N THR A 167 1.12 -5.06 31.74
CA THR A 167 0.27 -5.11 32.94
C THR A 167 -1.15 -5.53 32.58
N THR A 168 -1.74 -4.91 31.55
CA THR A 168 -3.10 -5.24 31.06
C THR A 168 -3.21 -6.70 30.61
N ASN A 169 -2.16 -7.25 30.01
CA ASN A 169 -2.13 -8.64 29.55
C ASN A 169 -1.67 -9.65 30.62
N ASN A 170 -1.54 -9.24 31.89
CA ASN A 170 -1.07 -10.08 32.99
C ASN A 170 0.27 -10.79 32.72
N ILE A 171 1.19 -10.12 32.03
CA ILE A 171 2.53 -10.65 31.74
C ILE A 171 3.45 -10.32 32.92
N TRP A 172 3.97 -11.36 33.58
CA TRP A 172 4.77 -11.25 34.80
C TRP A 172 6.08 -12.05 34.72
N GLY A 173 6.99 -11.81 35.68
CA GLY A 173 8.25 -12.54 35.82
C GLY A 173 9.12 -12.47 34.56
N TYR A 174 9.57 -13.62 34.08
CA TYR A 174 10.40 -13.73 32.87
C TYR A 174 9.74 -13.19 31.60
N GLY A 175 8.41 -13.09 31.55
CA GLY A 175 7.71 -12.47 30.41
C GLY A 175 7.94 -10.96 30.28
N ARG A 176 8.47 -10.30 31.33
CA ARG A 176 8.90 -8.90 31.30
C ARG A 176 10.38 -8.73 30.98
N ALA A 177 11.15 -9.81 30.96
CA ALA A 177 12.54 -9.75 30.56
C ALA A 177 12.62 -9.55 29.04
N GLY A 178 13.34 -8.52 28.61
CA GLY A 178 13.56 -8.22 27.20
C GLY A 178 14.99 -7.76 26.97
N PHE A 179 15.43 -7.82 25.72
CA PHE A 179 16.75 -7.35 25.30
C PHE A 179 16.62 -6.03 24.56
N PHE A 180 17.50 -5.09 24.86
CA PHE A 180 17.63 -3.86 24.08
C PHE A 180 18.77 -4.03 23.07
N SER A 181 18.42 -4.12 21.79
CA SER A 181 19.38 -4.11 20.68
C SER A 181 19.26 -2.81 19.91
N HIS A 182 20.40 -2.28 19.46
CA HIS A 182 20.45 -1.07 18.67
C HIS A 182 21.42 -1.22 17.50
N ASP A 183 21.13 -0.55 16.40
CA ASP A 183 21.97 -0.44 15.21
C ASP A 183 21.77 0.94 14.56
N SER A 184 22.65 1.34 13.66
CA SER A 184 22.59 2.61 12.94
C SER A 184 22.47 2.38 11.44
N PHE A 185 21.63 3.17 10.77
CA PHE A 185 21.46 3.11 9.32
C PHE A 185 21.84 4.44 8.67
N LYS A 186 22.40 4.39 7.45
CA LYS A 186 22.73 5.59 6.67
C LYS A 186 21.46 6.16 6.04
N ILE A 187 21.23 7.46 6.24
CA ILE A 187 20.13 8.22 5.63
C ILE A 187 20.71 9.17 4.59
N GLN A 188 19.98 9.42 3.50
CA GLN A 188 20.39 10.41 2.51
C GLN A 188 20.44 11.81 3.14
N LYS A 189 21.57 12.49 2.99
CA LYS A 189 21.72 13.89 3.42
C LYS A 189 20.87 14.78 2.50
N GLY A 190 19.85 15.43 3.05
CA GLY A 190 18.92 16.33 2.36
C GLY A 190 18.25 17.31 3.34
N ILE A 191 17.45 18.27 2.84
CA ILE A 191 16.82 19.35 3.63
C ILE A 191 15.57 18.86 4.38
N TYR A 192 15.70 17.78 5.16
CA TYR A 192 14.69 17.42 6.15
C TYR A 192 15.38 17.52 7.51
N LEU A 193 15.05 18.59 8.25
CA LEU A 193 15.36 18.66 9.68
C LEU A 193 14.52 17.59 10.39
N PHE A 194 15.19 16.69 11.09
CA PHE A 194 14.61 15.89 12.16
C PHE A 194 14.26 16.79 13.34
#